data_AF-A0A1V3WKZ1-F1
#
_entry.id   AF-A0A1V3WKZ1-F1
#
_cell.length_a   1.000
_cell.length_b   1.000
_cell.length_c   1.000
_cell.angle_alpha   90.00
_cell.angle_beta   90.00
_cell.angle_gamma   90.00
#
_symmetry.space_group_name_H-M   'P 1'
#
loop_
_entity.id
_entity.type
_entity.pdbx_description
1 polymer ?
#
loop_
_entity_poly.entity_id
_entity_poly.type
_entity_poly.pdbx_seq_one_letter_code
_entity_poly.pdbx_strand_id
1 'polypeptide(L)'
;MLSIDPQLPDGISRLRFRLRWRDFGVTVDANHSDVTYTLRDGPGGELTIRHAGEDIKLDTSSPSTIAVRPRKPLLPPPPQPPGREPIHRRRIGGH
;
A
#
# COMPACT_ATOMS: atom_id res chain seq x y z
N MET A 1 7.05 -14.05 -7.96
CA MET A 1 7.38 -12.62 -8.16
C MET A 1 6.68 -11.82 -7.07
N LEU A 2 7.29 -10.77 -6.55
CA LEU A 2 6.66 -9.91 -5.54
C LEU A 2 5.59 -9.04 -6.20
N SER A 3 4.36 -9.06 -5.69
CA SER A 3 3.23 -8.28 -6.21
C SER A 3 2.56 -7.51 -5.07
N ILE A 4 2.39 -6.21 -5.24
CA ILE A 4 1.89 -5.31 -4.19
C ILE A 4 0.92 -4.30 -4.83
N ASP A 5 -0.30 -4.18 -4.29
CA ASP A 5 -1.30 -3.21 -4.73
C ASP A 5 -2.05 -2.66 -3.49
N PRO A 6 -1.46 -1.67 -2.79
CA PRO A 6 -2.00 -1.19 -1.55
C PRO A 6 -3.17 -0.24 -1.83
N GLN A 7 -4.31 -0.51 -1.19
CA GLN A 7 -5.51 0.31 -1.24
C GLN A 7 -5.95 0.58 0.19
N LEU A 8 -6.03 1.85 0.57
CA LEU A 8 -6.31 2.23 1.96
C LEU A 8 -7.80 2.55 2.14
N PRO A 9 -8.43 2.04 3.22
CA PRO A 9 -9.74 2.53 3.63
C PRO A 9 -9.63 3.98 4.13
N ASP A 10 -10.70 4.77 4.01
CA ASP A 10 -10.74 6.20 4.37
C ASP A 10 -10.26 6.52 5.79
N GLY A 11 -10.36 5.56 6.72
CA GLY A 11 -9.90 5.71 8.10
C GLY A 11 -8.37 5.62 8.28
N ILE A 12 -7.62 5.21 7.27
CA ILE A 12 -6.15 5.01 7.32
C ILE A 12 -5.51 5.90 6.27
N SER A 13 -4.92 7.01 6.70
CA SER A 13 -4.29 7.97 5.79
C SER A 13 -2.96 7.50 5.20
N ARG A 14 -2.29 6.54 5.85
CA ARG A 14 -0.97 6.05 5.43
C ARG A 14 -0.71 4.63 5.94
N LEU A 15 -0.12 3.81 5.08
CA LEU A 15 0.39 2.48 5.43
C LEU A 15 1.87 2.41 5.05
N ARG A 16 2.73 2.18 6.06
CA ARG A 16 4.16 1.98 5.84
C ARG A 16 4.60 0.66 6.44
N PHE A 17 5.23 -0.19 5.65
CA PHE A 17 5.78 -1.45 6.11
C PHE A 17 7.09 -1.77 5.40
N ARG A 18 7.81 -2.74 5.94
CA ARG A 18 9.06 -3.25 5.38
C ARG A 18 8.97 -4.76 5.25
N LEU A 19 9.55 -5.29 4.19
CA LEU A 19 9.70 -6.72 3.98
C LEU A 19 11.07 -7.02 3.37
N ARG A 20 11.57 -8.24 3.59
CA ARG A 20 12.68 -8.77 2.80
C ARG A 20 12.12 -9.64 1.68
N TRP A 21 12.66 -9.47 0.48
CA TRP A 21 12.34 -10.29 -0.67
C TRP A 21 13.64 -10.62 -1.40
N ARG A 22 14.00 -11.91 -1.42
CA ARG A 22 15.34 -12.36 -1.83
C ARG A 22 16.42 -11.62 -1.01
N ASP A 23 17.45 -11.12 -1.66
CA ASP A 23 18.57 -10.42 -1.04
C ASP A 23 18.28 -8.94 -0.73
N PHE A 24 17.08 -8.45 -1.03
CA PHE A 24 16.70 -7.04 -0.87
C PHE A 24 15.73 -6.78 0.28
N GLY A 25 15.91 -5.62 0.92
CA GLY A 25 14.92 -5.00 1.80
C GLY A 25 14.06 -4.01 1.02
N VAL A 26 12.75 -4.19 1.00
CA VAL A 26 11.79 -3.27 0.36
C VAL A 26 11.01 -2.53 1.45
N THR A 27 11.06 -1.19 1.43
CA THR A 27 10.12 -0.36 2.19
C THR A 27 9.00 0.07 1.26
N VAL A 28 7.77 -0.12 1.70
CA VAL A 28 6.56 0.35 1.01
C VAL A 28 5.94 1.44 1.86
N ASP A 29 5.58 2.55 1.23
CA ASP A 29 4.98 3.71 1.85
C ASP A 29 3.82 4.19 0.98
N ALA A 30 2.60 3.89 1.40
CA ALA A 30 1.40 4.17 0.64
C ALA A 30 0.53 5.19 1.37
N ASN A 31 -0.03 6.13 0.61
CA ASN A 31 -1.14 6.99 1.00
C ASN A 31 -2.27 6.87 -0.05
N HIS A 32 -3.30 7.71 0.00
CA HIS A 32 -4.42 7.65 -0.96
C HIS A 32 -4.06 8.10 -2.39
N SER A 33 -2.99 8.87 -2.54
CA SER A 33 -2.53 9.44 -3.82
C SER A 33 -1.39 8.63 -4.42
N ASP A 34 -0.45 8.16 -3.60
CA ASP A 34 0.82 7.60 -4.08
C ASP A 34 1.31 6.41 -3.26
N VAL A 35 2.10 5.56 -3.91
CA VAL A 35 2.89 4.50 -3.30
C VAL A 35 4.36 4.72 -3.63
N THR A 36 5.18 4.89 -2.60
CA THR A 36 6.63 4.98 -2.72
C THR A 36 7.28 3.67 -2.30
N TYR A 37 8.12 3.13 -3.17
CA TYR A 37 8.98 1.99 -2.92
C TYR A 37 10.40 2.48 -2.69
N THR A 38 11.06 1.98 -1.65
CA THR A 38 12.50 2.17 -1.44
C THR A 38 13.16 0.81 -1.37
N LEU A 39 14.04 0.53 -2.32
CA LEU A 39 14.87 -0.66 -2.33
C LEU A 39 16.14 -0.42 -1.51
N ARG A 40 16.53 -1.40 -0.71
CA ARG A 40 17.78 -1.40 0.07
C ARG A 40 18.50 -2.72 -0.15
N ASP A 41 19.79 -2.68 0.22
CA ASP A 41 20.83 -3.72 0.12
C ASP A 41 21.68 -3.58 -1.15
N GLY A 42 22.99 -3.36 -0.96
CA GLY A 42 24.01 -3.19 -2.00
C GLY A 42 23.86 -1.93 -2.89
N PRO A 43 24.94 -1.30 -3.35
CA PRO A 43 24.85 -0.28 -4.39
C PRO A 43 24.57 -0.91 -5.76
N GLY A 44 23.74 -0.28 -6.58
CA GLY A 44 23.44 -0.72 -7.95
C GLY A 44 22.56 -1.97 -8.04
N GLY A 45 21.89 -2.33 -6.95
CA GLY A 45 20.92 -3.41 -6.93
C GLY A 45 19.60 -3.02 -7.59
N GLU A 46 19.06 -3.94 -8.39
CA GLU A 46 17.79 -3.76 -9.10
C GLU A 46 16.82 -4.89 -8.76
N LEU A 47 15.53 -4.56 -8.65
CA LEU A 47 14.48 -5.53 -8.40
C LEU A 47 13.23 -5.20 -9.20
N THR A 48 12.80 -6.13 -10.06
CA THR A 48 11.49 -6.05 -10.70
C THR A 48 10.40 -6.59 -9.78
N ILE A 49 9.35 -5.79 -9.56
CA ILE A 49 8.15 -6.17 -8.82
C ILE A 49 6.92 -5.84 -9.66
N ARG A 50 5.74 -6.33 -9.23
CA ARG A 50 4.46 -5.96 -9.82
C ARG A 50 3.70 -4.99 -8.92
N HIS A 51 3.33 -3.83 -9.47
CA HIS A 51 2.47 -2.83 -8.84
C HIS A 51 1.15 -2.75 -9.60
N ALA A 52 0.03 -3.05 -8.94
CA ALA A 52 -1.31 -2.98 -9.53
C ALA A 52 -1.44 -3.71 -10.90
N GLY A 53 -0.74 -4.83 -11.05
CA GLY A 53 -0.72 -5.62 -12.29
C GLY A 53 0.36 -5.23 -13.31
N GLU A 54 1.03 -4.09 -13.14
CA GLU A 54 2.10 -3.60 -14.03
C GLU A 54 3.48 -3.87 -13.44
N ASP A 55 4.44 -4.26 -14.30
CA ASP A 55 5.81 -4.50 -13.86
C ASP A 55 6.57 -3.18 -13.73
N ILE A 56 7.26 -3.03 -12.60
CA ILE A 56 8.08 -1.86 -12.31
C ILE A 56 9.47 -2.31 -11.88
N LYS A 57 10.46 -1.50 -12.23
CA LYS A 57 11.85 -1.70 -11.85
C LYS A 57 12.20 -0.78 -10.69
N LEU A 58 12.59 -1.36 -9.58
CA LEU A 58 13.13 -0.65 -8.43
C LEU A 58 14.66 -0.65 -8.51
N ASP A 59 15.27 0.42 -8.04
CA ASP A 59 16.72 0.56 -7.94
C ASP A 59 17.12 1.09 -6.56
N THR A 60 18.33 0.73 -6.13
CA THR A 60 18.88 1.12 -4.82
C THR A 60 19.35 2.58 -4.75
N SER A 61 19.51 3.27 -5.87
CA SER A 61 19.94 4.68 -5.91
C SER A 61 18.84 5.65 -5.50
N SER A 62 17.57 5.35 -5.78
CA SER A 62 16.47 6.27 -5.54
C SER A 62 15.12 5.57 -5.33
N PRO A 63 14.22 6.16 -4.51
CA PRO A 63 12.86 5.65 -4.39
C PRO A 63 12.07 5.78 -5.70
N SER A 64 11.16 4.84 -5.94
CA SER A 64 10.19 4.90 -7.04
C SER A 64 8.81 5.23 -6.48
N THR A 65 8.17 6.28 -7.00
CA THR A 65 6.81 6.70 -6.58
C THR A 65 5.83 6.52 -7.72
N ILE A 66 4.68 5.92 -7.42
CA ILE A 66 3.64 5.60 -8.40
C ILE A 66 2.30 6.10 -7.85
N ALA A 67 1.53 6.78 -8.70
CA ALA A 67 0.18 7.22 -8.36
C ALA A 67 -0.75 6.01 -8.14
N VAL A 68 -1.49 6.03 -7.04
CA VAL A 68 -2.54 5.05 -6.75
C VAL A 68 -3.66 5.23 -7.78
N ARG A 69 -4.07 4.12 -8.40
CA ARG A 69 -5.29 4.09 -9.22
C ARG A 69 -6.49 3.81 -8.31
N PRO A 70 -7.43 4.77 -8.12
CA PRO A 70 -8.59 4.55 -7.26
C PRO A 70 -9.46 3.42 -7.80
N ARG A 71 -9.82 2.48 -6.93
CA ARG A 71 -10.73 1.39 -7.28
C ARG A 71 -12.17 1.83 -7.08
N LYS A 72 -12.96 1.77 -8.15
CA LYS A 72 -14.42 1.95 -8.07
C LYS A 72 -15.07 0.60 -7.73
N PRO A 73 -15.81 0.50 -6.61
CA PRO A 73 -16.58 -0.72 -6.31
C PRO A 73 -17.56 -1.02 -7.45
N LEU A 74 -17.62 -2.30 -7.85
CA LEU A 74 -18.55 -2.77 -8.89
C LEU A 74 -19.98 -2.88 -8.36
N LEU A 75 -20.14 -3.06 -7.05
CA LEU A 75 -21.41 -3.24 -6.36
C LEU A 75 -21.50 -2.29 -5.17
N PRO A 76 -22.72 -1.94 -4.72
CA PRO A 76 -22.91 -1.25 -3.45
C PRO A 76 -22.31 -2.05 -2.27
N PRO A 77 -21.98 -1.39 -1.14
CA PRO A 77 -21.57 -2.09 0.06
C PRO A 77 -22.63 -3.12 0.49
N PRO A 78 -22.21 -4.33 0.92
CA PRO A 78 -23.16 -5.34 1.36
C PRO A 78 -23.91 -4.86 2.62
N PRO A 79 -25.22 -5.13 2.74
CA PRO A 79 -25.97 -4.83 3.96
C PRO A 79 -25.44 -5.68 5.11
N GLN A 80 -25.34 -5.08 6.29
CA GLN A 80 -24.97 -5.82 7.50
C GLN A 80 -26.17 -6.66 7.96
N PRO A 81 -25.97 -7.91 8.40
CA PRO A 81 -27.04 -8.71 8.99
C PRO A 81 -27.67 -7.99 10.19
N PRO A 82 -28.96 -8.21 10.48
CA PRO A 82 -29.59 -7.66 11.69
C PRO A 82 -28.78 -7.99 12.95
N GLY A 83 -28.44 -6.98 13.74
CA GLY A 83 -27.64 -7.11 14.98
C GLY A 83 -26.13 -7.27 14.77
N ARG A 84 -25.60 -7.10 13.54
CA ARG A 84 -24.15 -7.17 13.21
C ARG A 84 -23.59 -5.83 12.70
N GLU A 85 -24.28 -4.74 12.97
CA GLU A 85 -23.83 -3.40 12.54
C GLU A 85 -22.50 -3.03 13.22
N PRO A 86 -21.54 -2.42 12.50
CA PRO A 86 -20.29 -1.96 13.07
C PRO A 86 -20.52 -0.96 14.21
N ILE A 87 -19.95 -1.25 15.38
CA ILE A 87 -19.89 -0.31 16.49
C ILE A 87 -18.89 0.78 16.11
N HIS A 88 -19.39 1.99 15.83
CA HIS A 88 -18.53 3.12 15.47
C HIS A 88 -17.67 3.51 16.69
N ARG A 89 -16.35 3.37 16.56
CA ARG A 89 -15.41 3.83 17.58
C ARG A 89 -15.53 5.35 17.71
N ARG A 90 -15.99 5.84 18.86
CA ARG A 90 -16.03 7.28 19.18
C ARG A 90 -14.59 7.80 19.14
N ARG A 91 -14.30 8.81 18.31
CA ARG A 91 -13.06 9.58 18.44
C ARG A 91 -13.14 10.33 19.78
N ILE A 92 -12.31 9.97 20.75
CA ILE A 92 -12.09 10.82 21.93
C ILE A 92 -11.31 12.03 21.40
N GLY A 93 -11.96 13.19 21.37
CA GLY A 93 -11.31 14.45 21.01
C GLY A 93 -10.13 14.70 21.95
N GLY A 94 -8.97 15.00 21.37
CA GLY A 94 -7.79 15.41 22.13
C GLY A 94 -7.98 16.80 22.72
N HIS A 95 -7.50 16.97 23.95
CA HIS A 95 -7.31 18.24 24.65
C HIS A 95 -6.33 19.15 23.93
#